data_AF-A0A354ZEU2-F1
#
_entry.id   AF-A0A354ZEU2-F1
#
_cell.length_a   1.000
_cell.length_b   1.000
_cell.length_c   1.000
_cell.angle_alpha   90.00
_cell.angle_beta   90.00
_cell.angle_gamma   90.00
#
_symmetry.space_group_name_H-M   'P 1'
#
loop_
_entity.id
_entity.type
_entity.pdbx_description
1 polymer ?
#
loop_
_entity_poly.entity_id
_entity_poly.type
_entity_poly.pdbx_seq_one_letter_code
_entity_poly.pdbx_strand_id
1 'polypeptide(L)'
;MSISHYIRRGAEELAATARIARYVGLPDALATLKGKIEIQRMCRDGYREPPVRYKALVRKHEVMLRYYHERYREFFDSYDFSAPIPKSDDTLRGKVWVCWWQGLDYAPEIVRACVDSIRRAAFGHDVIVLDESNYRDYADMPDWLVDKFKNGIISRTQFSDCLRFTLLAQHGGIWLDATVFCSAPLPSDAFERGLFTISRPDCDHMSPAAGRFSDFCLGCNDTGRREYAS
;
A
#
# COMPACT_ATOMS: atom_id res chain seq x y z
N MET A 1 -26.59 2.89 7.74
CA MET A 1 -25.63 4.03 7.70
C MET A 1 -26.37 5.30 8.10
N SER A 2 -25.80 6.12 9.01
CA SER A 2 -26.45 7.33 9.56
C SER A 2 -26.09 8.60 8.77
N ILE A 3 -26.99 9.59 8.74
CA ILE A 3 -26.79 10.92 8.12
C ILE A 3 -25.49 11.59 8.59
N SER A 4 -25.15 11.41 9.87
CA SER A 4 -23.91 11.93 10.47
C SER A 4 -22.64 11.46 9.72
N HIS A 5 -22.63 10.24 9.19
CA HIS A 5 -21.51 9.70 8.42
C HIS A 5 -21.29 10.50 7.12
N TYR A 6 -22.36 10.81 6.39
CA TYR A 6 -22.27 11.56 5.13
C TYR A 6 -21.81 13.00 5.35
N ILE A 7 -22.30 13.65 6.42
CA ILE A 7 -21.86 15.00 6.79
C ILE A 7 -20.36 15.00 7.10
N ARG A 8 -19.90 14.06 7.93
CA ARG A 8 -18.47 13.93 8.27
C ARG A 8 -17.61 13.71 7.03
N ARG A 9 -18.02 12.78 6.15
CA ARG A 9 -17.31 12.54 4.88
C ARG A 9 -17.26 13.77 3.98
N GLY A 10 -18.37 14.51 3.87
CA GLY A 10 -18.40 15.77 3.11
C GLY A 10 -17.43 16.82 3.67
N ALA A 11 -17.39 16.97 5.00
CA ALA A 11 -16.46 17.88 5.66
C ALA A 11 -14.99 17.46 5.48
N GLU A 12 -14.67 16.17 5.58
CA GLU A 12 -13.34 15.62 5.32
C GLU A 12 -12.87 15.92 3.87
N GLU A 13 -13.77 15.75 2.90
CA GLU A 13 -13.49 16.02 1.49
C GLU A 13 -13.27 17.52 1.23
N LEU A 14 -14.11 18.40 1.78
CA LEU A 14 -13.91 19.86 1.67
C LEU A 14 -12.58 20.29 2.31
N ALA A 15 -12.25 19.76 3.49
CA ALA A 15 -10.99 20.04 4.15
C ALA A 15 -9.78 19.54 3.32
N ALA A 16 -9.90 18.36 2.68
CA ALA A 16 -8.87 17.84 1.78
C ALA A 16 -8.71 18.73 0.54
N THR A 17 -9.81 19.14 -0.10
CA THR A 17 -9.78 20.06 -1.26
C THR A 17 -9.14 21.39 -0.88
N ALA A 18 -9.50 21.97 0.27
CA ALA A 18 -8.89 23.21 0.76
C ALA A 18 -7.38 23.05 1.01
N ARG A 19 -6.94 21.91 1.55
CA ARG A 19 -5.50 21.61 1.71
C ARG A 19 -4.77 21.49 0.38
N ILE A 20 -5.35 20.79 -0.60
CA ILE A 20 -4.77 20.64 -1.94
C ILE A 20 -4.66 22.02 -2.62
N ALA A 21 -5.69 22.84 -2.52
CA ALA A 21 -5.74 24.18 -3.14
C ALA A 21 -4.60 25.10 -2.68
N ARG A 22 -4.07 24.92 -1.46
CA ARG A 22 -2.92 25.70 -0.96
C ARG A 22 -1.63 25.46 -1.74
N TYR A 23 -1.49 24.31 -2.38
CA TYR A 23 -0.26 23.93 -3.10
C TYR A 23 -0.42 24.03 -4.62
N VAL A 24 -1.59 23.69 -5.16
CA VAL A 24 -1.81 23.60 -6.63
C VAL A 24 -2.88 24.58 -7.15
N GLY A 25 -3.44 25.42 -6.28
CA GLY A 25 -4.50 26.35 -6.63
C GLY A 25 -5.91 25.72 -6.66
N LEU A 26 -6.92 26.59 -6.61
CA LEU A 26 -8.33 26.18 -6.52
C LEU A 26 -8.83 25.38 -7.74
N PRO A 27 -8.53 25.75 -9.00
CA PRO A 27 -9.03 24.99 -10.16
C PRO A 27 -8.61 23.52 -10.15
N ASP A 28 -7.36 23.27 -9.79
CA ASP A 28 -6.81 21.92 -9.71
C ASP A 28 -7.35 21.13 -8.53
N ALA A 29 -7.49 21.77 -7.37
CA ALA A 29 -8.13 21.15 -6.22
C ALA A 29 -9.57 20.71 -6.54
N LEU A 30 -10.35 21.53 -7.26
CA LEU A 30 -11.68 21.17 -7.72
C LEU A 30 -11.66 20.01 -8.73
N ALA A 31 -10.64 19.91 -9.57
CA ALA A 31 -10.47 18.78 -10.47
C ALA A 31 -10.27 17.46 -9.70
N THR A 32 -9.55 17.47 -8.57
CA THR A 32 -9.43 16.28 -7.71
C THR A 32 -10.77 15.86 -7.10
N LEU A 33 -11.57 16.82 -6.63
CA LEU A 33 -12.90 16.58 -6.09
C LEU A 33 -13.83 15.98 -7.16
N LYS A 34 -13.80 16.54 -8.38
CA LYS A 34 -14.53 15.99 -9.54
C LYS A 34 -14.13 14.53 -9.80
N GLY A 35 -12.83 14.23 -9.83
CA GLY A 35 -12.36 12.86 -10.03
C GLY A 35 -12.86 11.89 -8.95
N LYS A 36 -12.91 12.31 -7.68
CA LYS A 36 -13.47 11.49 -6.59
C LYS A 36 -14.98 11.26 -6.76
N ILE A 37 -15.73 12.27 -7.19
CA ILE A 37 -17.16 12.13 -7.49
C ILE A 37 -17.38 11.12 -8.62
N GLU A 38 -16.55 11.17 -9.67
CA GLU A 38 -16.62 10.20 -10.76
C GLU A 38 -16.34 8.76 -10.31
N ILE A 39 -15.37 8.53 -9.41
CA ILE A 39 -15.14 7.20 -8.82
C ILE A 39 -16.40 6.70 -8.08
N GLN A 40 -17.05 7.57 -7.31
CA GLN A 40 -18.30 7.19 -6.62
C GLN A 40 -19.44 6.85 -7.58
N ARG A 41 -19.48 7.49 -8.76
CA ARG A 41 -20.42 7.15 -9.84
C ARG A 41 -20.07 5.80 -10.46
N MET A 42 -18.79 5.53 -10.71
CA MET A 42 -18.30 4.25 -11.23
C MET A 42 -18.72 3.07 -10.34
N CYS A 43 -18.60 3.22 -9.01
CA CYS A 43 -19.05 2.19 -8.08
C CYS A 43 -20.56 1.87 -8.17
N ARG A 44 -21.36 2.74 -8.80
CA ARG A 44 -22.81 2.56 -8.94
C ARG A 44 -23.24 2.16 -10.35
N ASP A 45 -22.45 2.47 -11.38
CA ASP A 45 -22.79 2.22 -12.78
C ASP A 45 -22.00 1.07 -13.42
N GLY A 46 -21.39 0.21 -12.58
CA GLY A 46 -20.66 -0.97 -13.02
C GLY A 46 -19.28 -0.64 -13.60
N TYR A 47 -18.60 0.36 -13.02
CA TYR A 47 -17.23 0.74 -13.34
C TYR A 47 -17.01 1.22 -14.78
N ARG A 48 -18.04 1.77 -15.43
CA ARG A 48 -17.91 2.25 -16.81
C ARG A 48 -16.93 3.43 -16.89
N GLU A 49 -16.10 3.51 -17.92
CA GLU A 49 -15.16 4.63 -18.08
C GLU A 49 -15.30 5.30 -19.45
N PRO A 50 -16.35 6.11 -19.69
CA PRO A 50 -16.44 6.88 -20.92
C PRO A 50 -15.32 7.95 -20.98
N PRO A 51 -14.97 8.46 -22.18
CA PRO A 51 -13.81 9.36 -22.35
C PRO A 51 -13.80 10.61 -21.47
N VAL A 52 -14.96 11.18 -21.14
CA VAL A 52 -15.06 12.34 -20.23
C VAL A 52 -14.65 11.98 -18.81
N ARG A 53 -14.98 10.77 -18.37
CA ARG A 53 -14.66 10.25 -17.04
C ARG A 53 -13.18 9.91 -16.94
N TYR A 54 -12.67 9.17 -17.92
CA TYR A 54 -11.24 8.93 -18.09
C TYR A 54 -10.41 10.21 -17.93
N LYS A 55 -10.76 11.27 -18.69
CA LYS A 55 -10.07 12.56 -18.61
C LYS A 55 -10.13 13.18 -17.21
N ALA A 56 -11.24 13.06 -16.50
CA ALA A 56 -11.37 13.58 -15.14
C ALA A 56 -10.51 12.80 -14.13
N LEU A 57 -10.42 11.48 -14.28
CA LEU A 57 -9.62 10.61 -13.42
C LEU A 57 -8.12 10.81 -13.64
N VAL A 58 -7.68 10.85 -14.90
CA VAL A 58 -6.30 11.16 -15.26
C VAL A 58 -5.92 12.56 -14.76
N ARG A 59 -6.79 13.56 -14.97
CA ARG A 59 -6.53 14.92 -14.44
C ARG A 59 -6.40 14.93 -12.92
N LYS A 60 -7.23 14.19 -12.20
CA LYS A 60 -7.10 14.03 -10.74
C LYS A 60 -5.71 13.47 -10.40
N HIS A 61 -5.25 12.42 -11.08
CA HIS A 61 -3.94 11.81 -10.80
C HIS A 61 -2.79 12.78 -11.06
N GLU A 62 -2.79 13.48 -12.20
CA GLU A 62 -1.80 14.52 -12.52
C GLU A 62 -1.73 15.61 -11.45
N VAL A 63 -2.90 16.09 -10.99
CA VAL A 63 -2.96 17.12 -9.94
C VAL A 63 -2.42 16.58 -8.62
N MET A 64 -2.76 15.35 -8.25
CA MET A 64 -2.26 14.73 -7.02
C MET A 64 -0.75 14.53 -7.06
N LEU A 65 -0.18 14.13 -8.21
CA LEU A 65 1.27 14.02 -8.38
C LEU A 65 1.96 15.37 -8.15
N ARG A 66 1.44 16.46 -8.73
CA ARG A 66 1.96 17.81 -8.47
C ARG A 66 1.80 18.20 -7.01
N TYR A 67 0.65 17.93 -6.40
CA TYR A 67 0.42 18.20 -4.98
C TYR A 67 1.45 17.50 -4.10
N TYR A 68 1.74 16.22 -4.36
CA TYR A 68 2.74 15.48 -3.59
C TYR A 68 4.15 16.00 -3.83
N HIS A 69 4.52 16.28 -5.07
CA HIS A 69 5.80 16.89 -5.42
C HIS A 69 6.01 18.22 -4.70
N GLU A 70 5.03 19.12 -4.73
CA GLU A 70 5.10 20.42 -4.05
C GLU A 70 5.12 20.29 -2.53
N ARG A 71 4.29 19.41 -1.98
CA ARG A 71 4.16 19.22 -0.53
C ARG A 71 5.40 18.60 0.10
N TYR A 72 6.06 17.71 -0.62
CA TYR A 72 7.21 16.94 -0.16
C TYR A 72 8.47 17.27 -0.95
N ARG A 73 8.55 18.48 -1.52
CA ARG A 73 9.66 18.92 -2.38
C ARG A 73 11.01 18.73 -1.69
N GLU A 74 11.13 19.21 -0.45
CA GLU A 74 12.39 19.09 0.32
C GLU A 74 12.86 17.64 0.42
N PHE A 75 11.92 16.70 0.64
CA PHE A 75 12.23 15.28 0.67
C PHE A 75 12.67 14.74 -0.69
N PHE A 76 11.97 15.09 -1.78
CA PHE A 76 12.35 14.64 -3.12
C PHE A 76 13.71 15.19 -3.55
N ASP A 77 14.01 16.45 -3.22
CA ASP A 77 15.28 17.11 -3.54
C ASP A 77 16.45 16.50 -2.75
N SER A 78 16.20 16.01 -1.53
CA SER A 78 17.21 15.35 -0.70
C SER A 78 17.36 13.85 -0.96
N TYR A 79 16.45 13.24 -1.73
CA TYR A 79 16.43 11.78 -1.87
C TYR A 79 17.48 11.29 -2.86
N ASP A 80 18.45 10.51 -2.38
CA ASP A 80 19.45 9.86 -3.23
C ASP A 80 18.98 8.48 -3.71
N PHE A 81 18.47 8.43 -4.95
CA PHE A 81 18.09 7.17 -5.60
C PHE A 81 19.28 6.24 -5.92
N SER A 82 20.51 6.76 -5.86
CA SER A 82 21.75 6.01 -6.09
C SER A 82 22.41 5.53 -4.80
N ALA A 83 21.84 5.86 -3.64
CA ALA A 83 22.34 5.45 -2.35
C ALA A 83 22.53 3.92 -2.32
N PRO A 84 23.65 3.43 -1.75
CA PRO A 84 23.91 2.01 -1.68
C PRO A 84 22.86 1.33 -0.79
N ILE A 85 22.35 0.20 -1.25
CA ILE A 85 21.39 -0.60 -0.49
C ILE A 85 22.12 -1.17 0.75
N PRO A 86 21.63 -0.92 1.98
CA PRO A 86 22.21 -1.50 3.18
C PRO A 86 22.19 -3.03 3.12
N LYS A 87 23.18 -3.68 3.76
CA LYS A 87 23.21 -5.14 3.78
C LYS A 87 22.05 -5.68 4.61
N SER A 88 21.23 -6.55 4.01
CA SER A 88 20.25 -7.35 4.77
C SER A 88 20.94 -8.53 5.45
N ASP A 89 20.42 -8.91 6.62
CA ASP A 89 20.64 -10.23 7.20
C ASP A 89 20.24 -11.31 6.18
N ASP A 90 21.16 -12.24 5.90
CA ASP A 90 20.96 -13.33 4.95
C ASP A 90 19.88 -14.31 5.40
N THR A 91 19.68 -14.46 6.71
CA THR A 91 18.67 -15.36 7.28
C THR A 91 17.24 -14.87 7.06
N LEU A 92 17.06 -13.56 6.82
CA LEU A 92 15.77 -12.91 6.58
C LEU A 92 15.45 -12.72 5.09
N ARG A 93 16.36 -13.12 4.19
CA ARG A 93 16.12 -13.03 2.74
C ARG A 93 15.13 -14.07 2.28
N GLY A 94 14.35 -13.70 1.26
CA GLY A 94 13.45 -14.63 0.57
C GLY A 94 12.32 -15.17 1.45
N LYS A 95 11.90 -14.43 2.49
CA LYS A 95 10.75 -14.80 3.31
C LYS A 95 9.43 -14.37 2.65
N VAL A 96 8.35 -15.03 3.04
CA VAL A 96 7.00 -14.53 2.82
C VAL A 96 6.50 -13.86 4.11
N TRP A 97 6.14 -12.60 4.02
CA TRP A 97 5.65 -11.79 5.13
C TRP A 97 4.13 -11.72 5.09
N VAL A 98 3.49 -12.04 6.21
CA VAL A 98 2.05 -11.93 6.40
C VAL A 98 1.81 -11.21 7.73
N CYS A 99 0.80 -10.35 7.83
CA CYS A 99 0.50 -9.66 9.09
C CYS A 99 -0.94 -9.90 9.54
N TRP A 100 -1.08 -10.29 10.81
CA TRP A 100 -2.33 -10.34 11.53
C TRP A 100 -2.13 -9.91 12.99
N TRP A 101 -2.44 -8.64 13.29
CA TRP A 101 -2.08 -7.98 14.56
C TRP A 101 -2.51 -8.71 15.83
N GLN A 102 -3.68 -9.35 15.81
CA GLN A 102 -4.22 -10.07 16.96
C GLN A 102 -3.54 -11.42 17.22
N GLY A 103 -2.60 -11.85 16.37
CA GLY A 103 -2.02 -13.19 16.39
C GLY A 103 -2.89 -14.20 15.64
N LEU A 104 -2.24 -15.13 14.93
CA LEU A 104 -2.92 -16.08 14.03
C LEU A 104 -3.92 -16.99 14.77
N ASP A 105 -3.63 -17.33 16.03
CA ASP A 105 -4.48 -18.17 16.87
C ASP A 105 -5.88 -17.55 17.08
N TYR A 106 -5.95 -16.22 17.12
CA TYR A 106 -7.19 -15.45 17.29
C TYR A 106 -7.80 -14.99 15.96
N ALA A 107 -7.18 -15.33 14.82
CA ALA A 107 -7.68 -14.94 13.52
C ALA A 107 -9.00 -15.66 13.18
N PRO A 108 -9.92 -15.05 12.41
CA PRO A 108 -11.06 -15.76 11.85
C PRO A 108 -10.63 -16.99 11.03
N GLU A 109 -11.50 -18.01 10.95
CA GLU A 109 -11.21 -19.26 10.22
C GLU A 109 -10.80 -19.01 8.76
N ILE A 110 -11.47 -18.06 8.10
CA ILE A 110 -11.14 -17.70 6.72
C ILE A 110 -9.73 -17.11 6.57
N VAL A 111 -9.24 -16.37 7.58
CA VAL A 111 -7.88 -15.83 7.57
C VAL A 111 -6.88 -16.95 7.77
N ARG A 112 -7.12 -17.87 8.72
CA ARG A 112 -6.25 -19.04 8.91
C ARG A 112 -6.17 -19.89 7.63
N ALA A 113 -7.30 -20.12 6.96
CA ALA A 113 -7.34 -20.84 5.69
C ALA A 113 -6.53 -20.14 4.58
N CYS A 114 -6.60 -18.81 4.51
CA CYS A 114 -5.77 -18.01 3.58
C CYS A 114 -4.28 -18.15 3.92
N VAL A 115 -3.87 -18.00 5.17
CA VAL A 115 -2.47 -18.16 5.61
C VAL A 115 -1.95 -19.57 5.33
N ASP A 116 -2.76 -20.61 5.54
CA ASP A 116 -2.37 -21.97 5.21
C ASP A 116 -2.23 -22.19 3.70
N SER A 117 -3.04 -21.50 2.88
CA SER A 117 -2.85 -21.50 1.42
C SER A 117 -1.55 -20.83 1.00
N ILE A 118 -1.17 -19.74 1.66
CA ILE A 118 0.11 -19.04 1.45
C ILE A 118 1.28 -19.95 1.79
N ARG A 119 1.23 -20.64 2.94
CA ARG A 119 2.26 -21.62 3.37
C ARG A 119 2.47 -22.71 2.33
N ARG A 120 1.40 -23.25 1.76
CA ARG A 120 1.49 -24.25 0.67
C ARG A 120 2.07 -23.66 -0.62
N ALA A 121 1.75 -22.40 -0.91
CA ALA A 121 2.17 -21.73 -2.14
C ALA A 121 3.62 -21.21 -2.13
N ALA A 122 4.21 -21.05 -0.94
CA ALA A 122 5.55 -20.49 -0.75
C ALA A 122 6.72 -21.40 -1.19
N PHE A 123 6.47 -22.64 -1.64
CA PHE A 123 7.49 -23.54 -2.22
C PHE A 123 8.81 -23.66 -1.42
N GLY A 124 8.72 -23.87 -0.11
CA GLY A 124 9.90 -24.05 0.75
C GLY A 124 10.52 -22.74 1.26
N HIS A 125 9.97 -21.59 0.88
CA HIS A 125 10.25 -20.33 1.56
C HIS A 125 9.46 -20.24 2.88
N ASP A 126 10.11 -19.74 3.93
CA ASP A 126 9.46 -19.58 5.22
C ASP A 126 8.39 -18.49 5.19
N VAL A 127 7.24 -18.78 5.77
CA VAL A 127 6.14 -17.82 5.95
C VAL A 127 6.14 -17.30 7.38
N ILE A 128 6.48 -16.03 7.55
CA ILE A 128 6.49 -15.33 8.83
C ILE A 128 5.18 -14.59 9.01
N VAL A 129 4.44 -14.94 10.07
CA VAL A 129 3.20 -14.26 10.45
C VAL A 129 3.51 -13.28 11.56
N LEU A 130 3.36 -12.00 11.25
CA LEU A 130 3.66 -10.86 12.09
C LEU A 130 2.43 -10.44 12.89
N ASP A 131 2.64 -10.11 14.15
CA ASP A 131 1.62 -9.61 15.07
C ASP A 131 2.18 -8.49 15.97
N GLU A 132 1.40 -8.03 16.95
CA GLU A 132 1.81 -6.96 17.86
C GLU A 132 3.04 -7.33 18.72
N SER A 133 3.31 -8.62 18.92
CA SER A 133 4.36 -9.12 19.80
C SER A 133 5.71 -9.31 19.11
N ASN A 134 5.74 -9.65 17.82
CA ASN A 134 6.97 -10.05 17.12
C ASN A 134 7.38 -9.13 15.97
N TYR A 135 6.56 -8.17 15.52
CA TYR A 135 6.89 -7.40 14.31
C TYR A 135 8.20 -6.62 14.43
N ARG A 136 8.59 -6.23 15.65
CA ARG A 136 9.85 -5.53 15.93
C ARG A 136 11.09 -6.40 15.80
N ASP A 137 10.93 -7.72 15.82
CA ASP A 137 12.05 -8.65 15.62
C ASP A 137 12.52 -8.65 14.16
N TYR A 138 11.69 -8.14 13.25
CA TYR A 138 11.91 -8.18 11.81
C TYR A 138 11.90 -6.82 11.12
N ALA A 139 11.41 -5.76 11.78
CA ALA A 139 11.27 -4.45 11.17
C ALA A 139 11.73 -3.33 12.09
N ASP A 140 12.71 -2.55 11.61
CA ASP A 140 13.15 -1.33 12.28
C ASP A 140 12.17 -0.18 11.97
N MET A 141 11.12 -0.09 12.79
CA MET A 141 10.06 0.89 12.62
C MET A 141 10.40 2.15 13.42
N PRO A 142 10.44 3.35 12.80
CA PRO A 142 10.75 4.59 13.51
C PRO A 142 9.84 4.84 14.71
N ASP A 143 10.42 5.28 15.84
CA ASP A 143 9.68 5.50 17.09
C ASP A 143 8.48 6.44 16.91
N TRP A 144 8.65 7.53 16.16
CA TRP A 144 7.56 8.48 15.91
C TRP A 144 6.35 7.85 15.21
N LEU A 145 6.56 6.81 14.39
CA LEU A 145 5.50 6.10 13.68
C LEU A 145 4.81 5.11 14.61
N VAL A 146 5.60 4.40 15.42
CA VAL A 146 5.11 3.52 16.49
C VAL A 146 4.25 4.30 17.49
N ASP A 147 4.69 5.49 17.89
CA ASP A 147 3.95 6.34 18.83
C ASP A 147 2.62 6.81 18.24
N LYS A 148 2.58 7.15 16.95
CA LYS A 148 1.31 7.46 16.26
C LYS A 148 0.36 6.27 16.29
N PHE A 149 0.87 5.05 16.12
CA PHE A 149 0.06 3.84 16.16
C PHE A 149 -0.49 3.59 17.58
N LYS A 150 0.38 3.62 18.60
CA LYS A 150 -0.01 3.43 20.01
C LYS A 150 -1.03 4.46 20.49
N ASN A 151 -0.91 5.71 20.03
CA ASN A 151 -1.83 6.79 20.36
C ASN A 151 -3.12 6.80 19.51
N GLY A 152 -3.32 5.81 18.64
CA GLY A 152 -4.51 5.70 17.79
C GLY A 152 -4.62 6.78 16.71
N ILE A 153 -3.53 7.50 16.43
CA ILE A 153 -3.47 8.55 15.39
C ILE A 153 -3.48 7.91 14.00
N ILE A 154 -2.84 6.74 13.87
CA ILE A 154 -2.91 5.90 12.67
C ILE A 154 -3.54 4.56 13.02
N SER A 155 -4.30 4.02 12.08
CA SER A 155 -4.94 2.72 12.19
C SER A 155 -3.96 1.56 11.99
N ARG A 156 -4.38 0.36 12.40
CA ARG A 156 -3.69 -0.90 12.08
C ARG A 156 -3.41 -1.07 10.60
N THR A 157 -4.35 -0.70 9.72
CA THR A 157 -4.18 -0.77 8.27
C THR A 157 -3.04 0.13 7.80
N GLN A 158 -3.03 1.40 8.24
CA GLN A 158 -1.97 2.33 7.87
C GLN A 158 -0.60 1.91 8.43
N PHE A 159 -0.56 1.36 9.63
CA PHE A 159 0.69 0.86 10.22
C PHE A 159 1.18 -0.40 9.49
N SER A 160 0.30 -1.32 9.10
CA SER A 160 0.62 -2.47 8.24
C SER A 160 1.15 -2.05 6.87
N ASP A 161 0.63 -0.97 6.28
CA ASP A 161 1.15 -0.44 5.03
C ASP A 161 2.61 0.01 5.19
N CYS A 162 2.94 0.72 6.27
CA CYS A 162 4.33 1.07 6.55
C CYS A 162 5.19 -0.16 6.84
N LEU A 163 4.72 -1.09 7.67
CA LEU A 163 5.43 -2.32 8.01
C LEU A 163 5.80 -3.14 6.75
N ARG A 164 4.87 -3.26 5.80
CA ARG A 164 5.09 -3.93 4.52
C ARG A 164 6.29 -3.36 3.78
N PHE A 165 6.29 -2.03 3.58
CA PHE A 165 7.38 -1.38 2.84
C PHE A 165 8.70 -1.42 3.62
N THR A 166 8.66 -1.30 4.94
CA THR A 166 9.86 -1.44 5.78
C THR A 166 10.48 -2.83 5.64
N LEU A 167 9.72 -3.91 5.76
CA LEU A 167 10.23 -5.28 5.61
C LEU A 167 10.82 -5.54 4.22
N LEU A 168 10.10 -5.13 3.18
CA LEU A 168 10.57 -5.33 1.81
C LEU A 168 11.81 -4.48 1.51
N ALA A 169 11.89 -3.28 2.06
CA ALA A 169 13.07 -2.45 1.96
C ALA A 169 14.28 -3.05 2.69
N GLN A 170 14.08 -3.55 3.91
CA GLN A 170 15.16 -4.08 4.74
C GLN A 170 15.62 -5.47 4.32
N HIS A 171 14.70 -6.33 3.86
CA HIS A 171 14.96 -7.76 3.69
C HIS A 171 14.54 -8.32 2.33
N GLY A 172 13.73 -7.59 1.57
CA GLY A 172 13.11 -8.11 0.36
C GLY A 172 12.12 -9.22 0.69
N GLY A 173 12.01 -10.22 -0.19
CA GLY A 173 11.03 -11.28 -0.06
C GLY A 173 9.67 -10.86 -0.64
N ILE A 174 8.59 -11.45 -0.15
CA ILE A 174 7.24 -11.21 -0.66
C ILE A 174 6.28 -10.97 0.49
N TRP A 175 5.60 -9.84 0.49
CA TRP A 175 4.44 -9.59 1.31
C TRP A 175 3.16 -10.13 0.66
N LEU A 176 2.36 -10.85 1.45
CA LEU A 176 0.99 -11.21 1.12
C LEU A 176 0.06 -10.81 2.27
N ASP A 177 -1.00 -10.08 1.97
CA ASP A 177 -2.04 -9.80 2.96
C ASP A 177 -2.63 -11.11 3.50
N ALA A 178 -2.93 -11.17 4.80
CA ALA A 178 -3.41 -12.39 5.46
C ALA A 178 -4.74 -12.93 4.90
N THR A 179 -5.46 -12.12 4.11
CA THR A 179 -6.71 -12.49 3.45
C THR A 179 -6.53 -12.98 2.00
N VAL A 180 -5.29 -13.03 1.48
CA VAL A 180 -5.00 -13.57 0.15
C VAL A 180 -5.10 -15.10 0.17
N PHE A 181 -5.92 -15.65 -0.73
CA PHE A 181 -5.98 -17.10 -0.96
C PHE A 181 -5.15 -17.47 -2.19
N CYS A 182 -4.14 -18.31 -2.01
CA CYS A 182 -3.32 -18.83 -3.10
C CYS A 182 -3.92 -20.14 -3.63
N SER A 183 -4.53 -20.09 -4.81
CA SER A 183 -5.08 -21.27 -5.50
C SER A 183 -4.04 -22.10 -6.25
N ALA A 184 -2.88 -21.49 -6.51
CA ALA A 184 -1.73 -22.12 -7.11
C ALA A 184 -0.48 -21.68 -6.35
N PRO A 185 0.61 -22.43 -6.46
CA PRO A 185 1.88 -21.99 -5.93
C PRO A 185 2.37 -20.67 -6.53
N LEU A 186 3.23 -19.96 -5.81
CA LEU A 186 3.87 -18.75 -6.33
C LEU A 186 4.72 -19.10 -7.58
N PRO A 187 4.82 -18.17 -8.56
CA PRO A 187 5.74 -18.36 -9.69
C PRO A 187 7.15 -18.68 -9.21
N SER A 188 7.83 -19.61 -9.87
CA SER A 188 9.16 -20.07 -9.45
C SER A 188 10.21 -18.95 -9.42
N ASP A 189 10.01 -17.90 -10.22
CA ASP A 189 10.89 -16.74 -10.29
C ASP A 189 10.42 -15.56 -9.41
N ALA A 190 9.38 -15.73 -8.58
CA ALA A 190 8.78 -14.63 -7.82
C ALA A 190 9.80 -13.93 -6.90
N PHE A 191 10.69 -14.69 -6.28
CA PHE A 191 11.74 -14.17 -5.38
C PHE A 191 12.99 -13.64 -6.13
N GLU A 192 13.11 -13.90 -7.43
CA GLU A 192 14.23 -13.47 -8.26
C GLU A 192 13.98 -12.11 -8.92
N ARG A 193 12.71 -11.68 -8.97
CA ARG A 193 12.29 -10.42 -9.62
C ARG A 193 12.70 -9.20 -8.78
N GLY A 194 13.19 -8.16 -9.43
CA GLY A 194 13.43 -6.86 -8.79
C GLY A 194 12.16 -6.19 -8.27
N LEU A 195 11.01 -6.52 -8.87
CA LEU A 195 9.68 -6.18 -8.37
C LEU A 195 8.71 -7.31 -8.73
N PHE A 196 8.05 -7.87 -7.73
CA PHE A 196 6.99 -8.84 -7.87
C PHE A 196 5.67 -8.24 -7.40
N THR A 197 4.62 -8.35 -8.20
CA THR A 197 3.26 -7.96 -7.81
C THR A 197 2.28 -8.70 -8.71
N ILE A 198 0.98 -8.61 -8.37
CA ILE A 198 -0.08 -9.10 -9.25
C ILE A 198 -0.88 -7.93 -9.83
N SER A 199 -1.30 -8.09 -11.08
CA SER A 199 -2.28 -7.21 -11.69
C SER A 199 -3.69 -7.60 -11.26
N ARG A 200 -4.53 -6.59 -11.07
CA ARG A 200 -5.98 -6.75 -11.07
C ARG A 200 -6.52 -6.19 -12.38
N PRO A 201 -7.02 -7.03 -13.29
CA PRO A 201 -7.73 -6.52 -14.46
C PRO A 201 -8.93 -5.67 -14.02
N ASP A 202 -9.41 -4.81 -14.92
CA ASP A 202 -10.63 -4.01 -14.76
C ASP A 202 -10.59 -2.99 -13.60
N CYS A 203 -9.39 -2.70 -13.08
CA CYS A 203 -9.15 -1.62 -12.15
C CYS A 203 -8.63 -0.40 -12.91
N ASP A 204 -9.47 0.19 -13.78
CA ASP A 204 -9.18 1.38 -14.63
C ASP A 204 -8.61 2.59 -13.85
N HIS A 205 -8.81 3.82 -14.31
CA HIS A 205 -8.18 5.00 -13.70
C HIS A 205 -8.81 5.42 -12.36
N MET A 206 -9.57 4.53 -11.70
CA MET A 206 -9.93 4.68 -10.29
C MET A 206 -8.70 4.62 -9.37
N SER A 207 -7.69 3.85 -9.78
CA SER A 207 -6.39 3.75 -9.13
C SER A 207 -5.30 4.37 -10.03
N PRO A 208 -4.29 5.06 -9.48
CA PRO A 208 -3.11 5.50 -10.25
C PRO A 208 -2.38 4.33 -10.93
N ALA A 209 -2.46 3.12 -10.37
CA ALA A 209 -1.82 1.93 -10.92
C ALA A 209 -2.56 1.33 -12.12
N ALA A 210 -3.81 1.75 -12.39
CA ALA A 210 -4.67 1.17 -13.41
C ALA A 210 -4.68 -0.38 -13.38
N GLY A 211 -4.70 -0.96 -12.17
CA GLY A 211 -4.72 -2.41 -11.98
C GLY A 211 -3.41 -3.13 -12.27
N ARG A 212 -2.34 -2.44 -12.63
CA ARG A 212 -1.05 -3.08 -12.98
C ARG A 212 -0.23 -3.51 -11.77
N PHE A 213 -0.55 -2.95 -10.60
CA PHE A 213 0.19 -3.16 -9.36
C PHE A 213 -0.76 -3.26 -8.17
N SER A 214 -0.41 -4.11 -7.23
CA SER A 214 -1.14 -4.38 -5.99
C SER A 214 -0.18 -4.37 -4.81
N ASP A 215 -0.48 -3.57 -3.78
CA ASP A 215 0.30 -3.50 -2.54
C ASP A 215 0.06 -4.71 -1.63
N PHE A 216 -1.16 -5.26 -1.60
CA PHE A 216 -1.51 -6.45 -0.83
C PHE A 216 -0.79 -7.75 -1.29
N CYS A 217 -0.09 -7.70 -2.43
CA CYS A 217 0.77 -8.77 -2.94
C CYS A 217 1.97 -8.14 -3.66
N LEU A 218 3.07 -8.01 -2.94
CA LEU A 218 4.23 -7.22 -3.36
C LEU A 218 5.52 -7.87 -2.90
N GLY A 219 6.56 -7.88 -3.71
CA GLY A 219 7.87 -8.39 -3.30
C GLY A 219 9.02 -7.84 -4.14
N CYS A 220 10.23 -8.14 -3.70
CA CYS A 220 11.45 -7.86 -4.43
C CYS A 220 12.59 -8.78 -3.98
N ASN A 221 13.54 -9.02 -4.87
CA ASN A 221 14.82 -9.63 -4.55
C ASN A 221 15.73 -8.66 -3.78
N ASP A 222 16.92 -9.13 -3.38
CA ASP A 222 17.88 -8.34 -2.60
C ASP A 222 18.34 -7.05 -3.29
N THR A 223 18.45 -7.05 -4.61
CA THR A 223 18.91 -5.87 -5.39
C THR A 223 17.77 -4.90 -5.73
N GLY A 224 16.52 -5.35 -5.62
CA GLY A 224 15.30 -4.57 -5.77
C GLY A 224 14.88 -3.85 -4.49
N ARG A 225 15.53 -4.14 -3.36
CA ARG A 225 15.36 -3.42 -2.10
C ARG A 225 15.69 -1.94 -2.26
N ARG A 226 14.88 -1.09 -1.65
CA ARG A 226 15.11 0.36 -1.59
C ARG A 226 14.72 0.81 -0.19
N GLU A 227 15.71 0.89 0.69
CA GLU A 227 15.54 1.55 1.98
C GLU A 227 15.42 3.05 1.76
N TYR A 228 14.55 3.67 2.57
CA TYR A 228 14.48 5.12 2.61
C TYR A 228 15.85 5.64 3.04
N ALA A 229 16.55 6.32 2.14
CA ALA A 229 17.74 7.07 2.51
C ALA A 229 17.31 8.16 3.50
N SER A 230 17.77 8.04 4.75
CA SER A 230 17.69 9.09 5.77
C SER A 230 18.78 10.13 5.58
#